data_AF-A0A517PX43-F1
#
_entry.id   AF-A0A517PX43-F1
#
_cell.length_a   1.000
_cell.length_b   1.000
_cell.length_c   1.000
_cell.angle_alpha   90.00
_cell.angle_beta   90.00
_cell.angle_gamma   90.00
#
_symmetry.space_group_name_H-M   'P 1'
#
loop_
_entity.id
_entity.type
_entity.pdbx_description
1 polymer ?
#
loop_
_entity_poly.entity_id
_entity_poly.type
_entity_poly.pdbx_seq_one_letter_code
_entity_poly.pdbx_strand_id
1 'polypeptide(L)'
;MALSELLKIVTPPDKPKEVPAKPNWAAVEKKLGLQLPDDYKLFVAKFGSGLLGSFVRVYNPFSKDEYLALQKSVISVCEIYQMLSDTFPYEFYPETPGLLPWGNDDNGNSLFWLTRGARNKWPVVVCSGRDNRYQLFEMGMTAFLARTFTGEVKCKIWPKPFAVTSRRAKFEPY
;
A
#
# COMPACT_ATOMS: atom_id res chain seq x y z
N MET A 1 -1.94 -0.75 -18.23
CA MET A 1 -1.29 -0.35 -16.96
C MET A 1 -2.13 -0.85 -15.80
N ALA A 2 -1.54 -1.34 -14.72
CA ALA A 2 -2.28 -1.94 -13.60
C ALA A 2 -3.29 -0.98 -12.93
N LEU A 3 -2.98 0.33 -12.83
CA LEU A 3 -3.94 1.32 -12.31
C LEU A 3 -5.24 1.39 -13.13
N SER A 4 -5.19 1.19 -14.46
CA SER A 4 -6.40 1.19 -15.28
C SER A 4 -7.33 0.01 -15.00
N GLU A 5 -6.82 -1.08 -14.45
CA GLU A 5 -7.64 -2.20 -13.98
C GLU A 5 -8.38 -1.80 -12.70
N LEU A 6 -7.69 -1.14 -11.76
CA LEU A 6 -8.29 -0.66 -10.52
C LEU A 6 -9.39 0.38 -10.78
N LEU A 7 -9.16 1.30 -11.72
CA LEU A 7 -10.12 2.35 -12.09
C LEU A 7 -11.41 1.81 -12.75
N LYS A 8 -11.40 0.57 -13.28
CA LYS A 8 -12.62 -0.09 -13.77
C LYS A 8 -13.51 -0.61 -12.63
N ILE A 9 -12.94 -0.77 -11.43
CA ILE A 9 -13.58 -1.38 -10.28
C ILE A 9 -13.96 -0.33 -9.26
N VAL A 10 -13.09 0.67 -9.05
CA VAL A 10 -13.28 1.72 -8.06
C VAL A 10 -13.23 3.08 -8.73
N THR A 11 -14.33 3.82 -8.58
CA THR A 11 -14.41 5.22 -9.02
C THR A 11 -13.61 6.09 -8.06
N PRO A 12 -12.64 6.89 -8.55
CA PRO A 12 -11.98 7.89 -7.73
C PRO A 12 -12.96 8.94 -7.21
N PRO A 13 -12.68 9.59 -6.07
CA PRO A 13 -13.52 10.66 -5.57
C PRO A 13 -13.45 11.90 -6.47
N ASP A 14 -14.56 12.64 -6.57
CA ASP A 14 -14.62 13.90 -7.33
C ASP A 14 -13.61 14.93 -6.82
N LYS A 15 -13.31 14.89 -5.51
CA LYS A 15 -12.37 15.77 -4.82
C LYS A 15 -11.40 14.94 -3.99
N PRO A 16 -10.31 14.44 -4.59
CA PRO A 16 -9.25 13.72 -3.87
C PRO A 16 -8.66 14.57 -2.75
N LYS A 17 -8.40 13.93 -1.62
CA LYS A 17 -7.94 14.61 -0.40
C LYS A 17 -6.43 14.55 -0.31
N GLU A 18 -5.84 15.64 0.17
CA GLU A 18 -4.39 15.74 0.40
C GLU A 18 -3.55 15.42 -0.85
N VAL A 19 -4.03 15.92 -2.00
CA VAL A 19 -3.31 15.89 -3.28
C VAL A 19 -2.86 17.32 -3.60
N PRO A 20 -1.58 17.67 -3.40
CA PRO A 20 -1.08 18.99 -3.76
C PRO A 20 -1.20 19.25 -5.27
N ALA A 21 -1.50 20.49 -5.66
CA ALA A 21 -1.55 20.87 -7.08
C ALA A 21 -0.22 20.64 -7.83
N LYS A 22 0.91 20.74 -7.11
CA LYS A 22 2.27 20.45 -7.59
C LYS A 22 2.95 19.51 -6.59
N PRO A 23 2.74 18.19 -6.68
CA PRO A 23 3.31 17.24 -5.73
C PRO A 23 4.82 17.14 -5.92
N ASN A 24 5.59 17.44 -4.87
CA ASN A 24 7.05 17.38 -4.91
C ASN A 24 7.56 15.96 -4.62
N TRP A 25 7.37 15.06 -5.59
CA TRP A 25 7.82 13.67 -5.50
C TRP A 25 9.33 13.54 -5.34
N ALA A 26 10.11 14.42 -5.95
CA ALA A 26 11.57 14.40 -5.82
C ALA A 26 12.03 14.57 -4.37
N ALA A 27 11.36 15.43 -3.60
CA ALA A 27 11.64 15.58 -2.16
C ALA A 27 11.24 14.35 -1.34
N VAL A 28 10.10 13.71 -1.68
CA VAL A 28 9.65 12.47 -1.03
C VAL A 28 10.65 11.34 -1.27
N GLU A 29 11.03 11.12 -2.53
CA GLU A 29 11.98 10.08 -2.94
C GLU A 29 13.38 10.34 -2.38
N LYS A 30 13.84 11.60 -2.36
CA LYS A 30 15.11 11.97 -1.73
C LYS A 30 15.12 11.63 -0.23
N LYS A 31 14.02 11.85 0.48
CA LYS A 31 13.92 11.53 1.91
C LYS A 31 13.88 10.02 2.18
N LEU A 32 13.28 9.26 1.27
CA LEU A 32 13.25 7.78 1.34
C LEU A 32 14.49 7.11 0.76
N GLY A 33 15.40 7.86 0.13
CA GLY A 33 16.57 7.28 -0.56
C GLY A 33 16.22 6.36 -1.74
N LEU A 34 14.96 6.33 -2.18
CA LEU A 34 14.42 5.39 -3.15
C LEU A 34 13.44 6.09 -4.10
N GLN A 35 13.41 5.64 -5.35
CA GLN A 35 12.36 6.04 -6.28
C GLN A 35 11.14 5.16 -6.11
N LEU A 36 9.98 5.77 -5.96
CA LEU A 36 8.71 5.07 -5.75
C LEU A 36 8.10 4.61 -7.07
N PRO A 37 7.28 3.53 -7.05
CA PRO A 37 6.57 3.06 -8.23
C PRO A 37 5.71 4.16 -8.88
N ASP A 38 5.69 4.20 -10.21
CA ASP A 38 4.96 5.23 -10.95
C ASP A 38 3.44 5.04 -10.83
N ASP A 39 2.96 3.79 -10.69
CA ASP A 39 1.54 3.48 -10.49
C ASP A 39 1.03 3.95 -9.12
N TYR A 40 1.87 3.90 -8.09
CA TYR A 40 1.59 4.47 -6.78
C TYR A 40 1.42 5.99 -6.83
N LYS A 41 2.32 6.70 -7.54
CA LYS A 41 2.22 8.16 -7.70
C LYS A 41 0.91 8.56 -8.40
N LEU A 42 0.55 7.80 -9.45
CA LEU A 42 -0.72 7.98 -10.15
C LEU A 42 -1.93 7.63 -9.28
N PHE A 43 -1.84 6.59 -8.44
CA PHE A 43 -2.88 6.25 -7.47
C PHE A 43 -3.10 7.41 -6.51
N VAL A 44 -2.05 7.94 -5.87
CA VAL A 44 -2.15 9.08 -4.95
C VAL A 44 -2.74 10.31 -5.65
N ALA A 45 -2.35 10.58 -6.90
CA ALA A 45 -2.91 11.70 -7.66
C ALA A 45 -4.41 11.58 -7.97
N LYS A 46 -4.92 10.35 -8.11
CA LYS A 46 -6.34 10.08 -8.45
C LYS A 46 -7.22 9.91 -7.22
N PHE A 47 -6.74 9.21 -6.20
CA PHE A 47 -7.54 8.83 -5.04
C PHE A 47 -7.27 9.73 -3.83
N GLY A 48 -6.04 10.22 -3.66
CA GLY A 48 -5.63 10.93 -2.46
C GLY A 48 -5.67 10.04 -1.21
N SER A 49 -5.93 10.64 -0.06
CA SER A 49 -6.09 9.93 1.21
C SER A 49 -7.52 9.41 1.41
N GLY A 50 -7.64 8.14 1.83
CA GLY A 50 -8.94 7.51 2.10
C GLY A 50 -8.85 5.99 2.30
N LEU A 51 -10.02 5.37 2.41
CA LEU A 51 -10.18 3.91 2.45
C LEU A 51 -10.64 3.37 1.11
N LEU A 52 -9.90 2.40 0.60
CA LEU A 52 -10.28 1.59 -0.54
C LEU A 52 -11.04 0.35 -0.05
N GLY A 53 -12.27 0.21 -0.52
CA GLY A 53 -13.15 -0.92 -0.19
C GLY A 53 -13.58 -1.01 1.27
N SER A 54 -13.64 0.13 1.98
CA SER A 54 -13.82 0.21 3.44
C SER A 54 -12.79 -0.65 4.21
N PHE A 55 -11.57 -0.79 3.68
CA PHE A 55 -10.61 -1.76 4.23
C PHE A 55 -9.15 -1.38 4.10
N VAL A 56 -8.68 -1.13 2.88
CA VAL A 56 -7.26 -0.85 2.64
C VAL A 56 -7.03 0.64 2.72
N ARG A 57 -6.07 1.02 3.56
CA ARG A 57 -5.57 2.38 3.69
C ARG A 57 -4.19 2.44 3.05
N VAL A 58 -4.04 3.31 2.05
CA VAL A 58 -2.76 3.56 1.39
C VAL A 58 -2.15 4.80 2.01
N TYR A 59 -0.88 4.72 2.42
CA TYR A 59 -0.17 5.86 2.98
C TYR A 59 0.08 6.92 1.91
N ASN A 60 -0.16 8.19 2.24
CA ASN A 60 -0.02 9.33 1.35
C ASN A 60 1.12 10.23 1.86
N PRO A 61 2.21 10.46 1.11
CA PRO A 61 3.36 11.25 1.56
C PRO A 61 3.05 12.74 1.71
N PHE A 62 1.88 13.19 1.26
CA PHE A 62 1.39 14.56 1.37
C PHE A 62 0.33 14.73 2.47
N SER A 63 -0.02 13.65 3.17
CA SER A 63 -0.92 13.70 4.33
C SER A 63 -0.30 14.52 5.46
N LYS A 64 -1.14 15.28 6.17
CA LYS A 64 -0.75 15.94 7.42
C LYS A 64 -0.97 15.06 8.65
N ASP A 65 -1.82 14.05 8.54
CA ASP A 65 -2.02 13.04 9.57
C ASP A 65 -0.80 12.10 9.61
N GLU A 66 -0.17 12.01 10.79
CA GLU A 66 1.03 11.21 11.02
C GLU A 66 0.81 9.70 10.83
N TYR A 67 -0.41 9.21 11.03
CA TYR A 67 -0.76 7.81 10.81
C TYR A 67 -0.99 7.47 9.32
N LEU A 68 -1.13 8.50 8.48
CA LEU A 68 -1.32 8.38 7.03
C LEU A 68 -0.09 8.80 6.23
N ALA A 69 0.80 9.59 6.81
CA ALA A 69 1.99 10.11 6.17
C ALA A 69 3.00 8.99 5.90
N LEU A 70 3.22 8.65 4.63
CA LEU A 70 4.12 7.56 4.20
C LEU A 70 5.46 7.56 4.95
N GLN A 71 6.13 8.71 5.04
CA GLN A 71 7.45 8.83 5.62
C GLN A 71 7.47 8.54 7.13
N LYS A 72 6.37 8.81 7.84
CA LYS A 72 6.21 8.51 9.27
C LYS A 72 5.83 7.05 9.46
N SER A 73 4.88 6.55 8.67
CA SER A 73 4.45 5.15 8.69
C SER A 73 5.58 4.19 8.34
N VAL A 74 6.49 4.56 7.42
CA VAL A 74 7.66 3.74 7.08
C VAL A 74 8.52 3.49 8.32
N ILE A 75 8.82 4.54 9.10
CA ILE A 75 9.66 4.43 10.31
C ILE A 75 8.95 3.56 11.34
N SER A 76 7.73 3.93 11.72
CA SER A 76 7.02 3.26 12.82
C SER A 76 6.69 1.80 12.50
N VAL A 77 6.27 1.48 11.28
CA VAL A 77 5.94 0.10 10.89
C VAL A 77 7.21 -0.75 10.82
N CYS A 78 8.32 -0.25 10.25
CA CYS A 78 9.58 -0.99 10.24
C CYS A 78 10.08 -1.27 11.66
N GLU A 79 10.08 -0.28 12.56
CA GLU A 79 10.48 -0.45 13.97
C GLU A 79 9.64 -1.52 14.67
N ILE A 80 8.32 -1.48 14.52
CA ILE A 80 7.40 -2.47 15.11
C ILE A 80 7.74 -3.88 14.63
N TYR A 81 7.88 -4.09 13.31
CA TYR A 81 8.14 -5.44 12.79
C TYR A 81 9.54 -5.95 13.10
N GLN A 82 10.54 -5.07 13.14
CA GLN A 82 11.90 -5.42 13.56
C GLN A 82 11.95 -5.84 15.04
N MET A 83 11.13 -5.24 15.90
CA MET A 83 11.01 -5.64 17.32
C MET A 83 10.22 -6.94 17.50
N LEU A 84 9.22 -7.18 16.66
CA LEU A 84 8.30 -8.32 16.82
C LEU A 84 8.78 -9.59 16.13
N SER A 85 9.74 -9.51 15.22
CA SER A 85 10.07 -10.67 14.39
C SER A 85 11.55 -10.88 14.08
N ASP A 86 12.12 -11.86 14.76
CA ASP A 86 13.44 -12.42 14.45
C ASP A 86 13.41 -13.44 13.29
N THR A 87 12.24 -13.71 12.69
CA THR A 87 12.05 -14.85 11.78
C THR A 87 11.47 -14.49 10.41
N PHE A 88 11.30 -13.21 10.10
CA PHE A 88 10.90 -12.80 8.76
C PHE A 88 12.01 -13.11 7.75
N PRO A 89 11.72 -13.68 6.57
CA PRO A 89 12.74 -14.01 5.57
C PRO A 89 13.21 -12.80 4.75
N TYR A 90 12.73 -11.60 5.07
CA TYR A 90 13.05 -10.36 4.37
C TYR A 90 13.52 -9.32 5.37
N GLU A 91 14.56 -8.60 5.00
CA GLU A 91 14.96 -7.39 5.69
C GLU A 91 13.89 -6.30 5.54
N PHE A 92 13.93 -5.31 6.43
CA PHE A 92 13.07 -4.13 6.36
C PHE A 92 13.85 -2.93 5.83
N TYR A 93 13.14 -1.96 5.24
CA TYR A 93 13.73 -0.67 4.89
C TYR A 93 14.53 -0.11 6.09
N PRO A 94 15.77 0.40 5.89
CA PRO A 94 16.36 0.85 4.63
C PRO A 94 17.11 -0.20 3.78
N GLU A 95 17.14 -1.46 4.18
CA GLU A 95 17.83 -2.49 3.40
C GLU A 95 17.26 -2.63 1.98
N THR A 96 18.12 -3.00 1.03
CA THR A 96 17.75 -3.16 -0.38
C THR A 96 18.34 -4.46 -0.92
N PRO A 97 17.53 -5.50 -1.21
CA PRO A 97 16.07 -5.52 -1.09
C PRO A 97 15.59 -5.53 0.36
N GLY A 98 14.51 -4.81 0.64
CA GLY A 98 13.86 -4.76 1.95
C GLY A 98 12.37 -4.42 1.83
N LEU A 99 11.63 -4.64 2.92
CA LEU A 99 10.20 -4.35 3.02
C LEU A 99 9.97 -2.86 3.31
N LEU A 100 9.37 -2.16 2.36
CA LEU A 100 8.96 -0.75 2.46
C LEU A 100 7.44 -0.66 2.66
N PRO A 101 6.94 -0.19 3.81
CA PRO A 101 5.51 -0.03 4.07
C PRO A 101 4.84 0.93 3.09
N TRP A 102 3.65 0.57 2.61
CA TRP A 102 2.82 1.46 1.77
C TRP A 102 1.36 1.55 2.20
N GLY A 103 0.93 0.70 3.12
CA GLY A 103 -0.41 0.77 3.66
C GLY A 103 -0.65 -0.23 4.78
N ASN A 104 -1.87 -0.19 5.30
CA ASN A 104 -2.40 -1.19 6.22
C ASN A 104 -3.83 -1.53 5.83
N ASP A 105 -4.33 -2.64 6.36
CA ASP A 105 -5.75 -2.94 6.34
C ASP A 105 -6.43 -2.68 7.69
N ASP A 106 -7.75 -2.77 7.71
CA ASP A 106 -8.58 -2.53 8.90
C ASP A 106 -8.49 -3.65 9.96
N ASN A 107 -7.74 -4.72 9.70
CA ASN A 107 -7.50 -5.81 10.66
C ASN A 107 -6.14 -5.68 11.37
N GLY A 108 -5.38 -4.61 11.08
CA GLY A 108 -4.05 -4.37 11.62
C GLY A 108 -2.93 -5.07 10.85
N ASN A 109 -3.20 -5.61 9.66
CA ASN A 109 -2.12 -6.16 8.82
C ASN A 109 -1.44 -5.04 8.04
N SER A 110 -0.14 -5.18 7.81
CA SER A 110 0.66 -4.21 7.07
C SER A 110 0.93 -4.70 5.66
N LEU A 111 0.97 -3.76 4.72
CA LEU A 111 1.25 -4.02 3.32
C LEU A 111 2.55 -3.33 2.93
N PHE A 112 3.43 -4.10 2.29
CA PHE A 112 4.78 -3.70 1.95
C PHE A 112 5.06 -3.90 0.46
N TRP A 113 5.97 -3.09 -0.05
CA TRP A 113 6.70 -3.39 -1.27
C TRP A 113 7.97 -4.13 -0.86
N LEU A 114 8.28 -5.23 -1.51
CA LEU A 114 9.62 -5.78 -1.47
C LEU A 114 10.45 -5.06 -2.53
N THR A 115 11.45 -4.27 -2.13
CA THR A 115 12.24 -3.39 -3.03
C THR A 115 13.22 -4.14 -3.95
N ARG A 116 12.83 -5.33 -4.40
CA ARG A 116 13.61 -6.22 -5.25
C ARG A 116 13.42 -5.90 -6.73
N GLY A 117 14.51 -5.61 -7.42
CA GLY A 117 14.52 -5.33 -8.86
C GLY A 117 14.00 -3.94 -9.20
N ALA A 118 13.45 -3.80 -10.41
CA ALA A 118 12.99 -2.50 -10.91
C ALA A 118 11.79 -1.98 -10.10
N ARG A 119 11.79 -0.67 -9.76
CA ARG A 119 10.76 -0.03 -8.92
C ARG A 119 9.31 -0.31 -9.34
N ASN A 120 9.04 -0.33 -10.65
CA ASN A 120 7.71 -0.56 -11.20
C ASN A 120 7.29 -2.05 -11.22
N LYS A 121 8.14 -2.93 -10.68
CA LYS A 121 7.92 -4.39 -10.58
C LYS A 121 8.08 -4.90 -9.15
N TRP A 122 8.20 -4.01 -8.16
CA TRP A 122 8.30 -4.42 -6.76
C TRP A 122 7.10 -5.27 -6.34
N PRO A 123 7.33 -6.50 -5.86
CA PRO A 123 6.27 -7.36 -5.36
C PRO A 123 5.58 -6.77 -4.14
N VAL A 124 4.33 -7.15 -3.93
CA VAL A 124 3.60 -6.87 -2.69
C VAL A 124 3.84 -7.99 -1.68
N VAL A 125 4.10 -7.62 -0.42
CA VAL A 125 4.08 -8.53 0.72
C VAL A 125 3.01 -8.06 1.69
N VAL A 126 2.08 -8.94 2.07
CA VAL A 126 1.14 -8.70 3.16
C VAL A 126 1.64 -9.45 4.38
N CYS A 127 1.78 -8.76 5.50
CA CYS A 127 2.22 -9.34 6.77
C CYS A 127 1.11 -9.24 7.80
N SER A 128 0.88 -10.31 8.56
CA SER A 128 -0.08 -10.25 9.64
C SER A 128 0.45 -9.39 10.78
N GLY A 129 -0.38 -8.49 11.30
CA GLY A 129 -0.03 -7.73 12.51
C GLY A 129 -0.23 -8.51 13.82
N ARG A 130 -0.63 -9.78 13.75
CA ARG A 130 -0.97 -10.61 14.92
C ARG A 130 -0.05 -11.81 15.10
N ASP A 131 0.66 -12.20 14.05
CA ASP A 131 1.53 -13.37 14.02
C ASP A 131 2.57 -13.23 12.88
N ASN A 132 3.52 -14.16 12.80
CA ASN A 132 4.61 -14.11 11.81
C ASN A 132 4.20 -14.56 10.39
N ARG A 133 2.90 -14.68 10.07
CA ARG A 133 2.47 -15.06 8.72
C ARG A 133 2.66 -13.88 7.76
N TYR A 134 3.13 -14.22 6.57
CA TYR A 134 3.22 -13.31 5.44
C TYR A 134 2.78 -13.98 4.14
N GLN A 135 2.56 -13.17 3.11
CA GLN A 135 2.25 -13.64 1.77
C GLN A 135 2.82 -12.70 0.72
N LEU A 136 3.64 -13.29 -0.16
CA LEU A 136 4.24 -12.61 -1.31
C LEU A 136 3.31 -12.71 -2.52
N PHE A 137 3.17 -11.60 -3.24
CA PHE A 137 2.47 -11.51 -4.51
C PHE A 137 3.41 -10.87 -5.53
N GLU A 138 3.80 -11.63 -6.57
CA GLU A 138 4.69 -11.19 -7.65
C GLU A 138 3.99 -10.21 -8.62
N MET A 139 3.48 -9.10 -8.09
CA MET A 139 2.80 -8.03 -8.81
C MET A 139 2.88 -6.72 -8.03
N GLY A 140 2.76 -5.60 -8.75
CA GLY A 140 2.75 -4.27 -8.15
C GLY A 140 1.47 -3.95 -7.38
N MET A 141 1.51 -2.86 -6.59
CA MET A 141 0.43 -2.45 -5.68
C MET A 141 -0.93 -2.33 -6.36
N THR A 142 -1.03 -1.58 -7.47
CA THR A 142 -2.34 -1.33 -8.09
C THR A 142 -2.95 -2.61 -8.70
N ALA A 143 -2.12 -3.52 -9.21
CA ALA A 143 -2.55 -4.82 -9.70
C ALA A 143 -3.04 -5.70 -8.55
N PHE A 144 -2.29 -5.75 -7.44
CA PHE A 144 -2.68 -6.48 -6.24
C PHE A 144 -4.04 -6.01 -5.72
N LEU A 145 -4.25 -4.70 -5.61
CA LEU A 145 -5.53 -4.13 -5.20
C LEU A 145 -6.64 -4.54 -6.18
N ALA A 146 -6.49 -4.28 -7.48
CA ALA A 146 -7.51 -4.60 -8.48
C ALA A 146 -7.93 -6.09 -8.46
N ARG A 147 -6.94 -6.99 -8.40
CA ARG A 147 -7.16 -8.43 -8.45
C ARG A 147 -7.71 -9.01 -7.16
N THR A 148 -7.38 -8.42 -6.01
CA THR A 148 -8.00 -8.83 -4.74
C THR A 148 -9.44 -8.33 -4.62
N PHE A 149 -9.76 -7.12 -5.10
CA PHE A 149 -11.14 -6.62 -5.14
C PHE A 149 -12.03 -7.35 -6.16
N THR A 150 -11.49 -7.85 -7.27
CA THR A 150 -12.25 -8.74 -8.17
C THR A 150 -12.34 -10.17 -7.64
N GLY A 151 -11.44 -10.56 -6.73
CA GLY A 151 -11.34 -11.92 -6.21
C GLY A 151 -10.52 -12.87 -7.09
N GLU A 152 -9.87 -12.37 -8.15
CA GLU A 152 -8.88 -13.10 -8.94
C GLU A 152 -7.69 -13.55 -8.06
N VAL A 153 -7.28 -12.69 -7.13
CA VAL A 153 -6.23 -12.98 -6.14
C VAL A 153 -6.84 -13.13 -4.76
N LYS A 154 -6.46 -14.19 -4.04
CA LYS A 154 -6.90 -14.46 -2.67
C LYS A 154 -5.73 -14.31 -1.70
N CYS A 155 -5.80 -13.30 -0.85
CA CYS A 155 -4.87 -13.16 0.27
C CYS A 155 -5.34 -14.01 1.46
N LYS A 156 -4.59 -15.07 1.78
CA LYS A 156 -4.92 -15.96 2.94
C LYS A 156 -4.87 -15.27 4.31
N ILE A 157 -4.22 -14.11 4.42
CA ILE A 157 -4.16 -13.31 5.67
C ILE A 157 -5.46 -12.51 5.85
N TRP A 158 -6.11 -12.14 4.76
CA TRP A 158 -7.37 -11.41 4.78
C TRP A 158 -8.56 -12.34 5.06
N PRO A 159 -9.61 -11.84 5.73
CA PRO A 159 -10.77 -12.65 6.09
C PRO A 159 -11.49 -13.20 4.85
N LYS A 160 -12.00 -14.43 4.97
CA LYS A 160 -12.90 -15.02 3.97
C LYS A 160 -14.34 -14.53 4.18
N PRO A 161 -15.05 -14.12 3.12
CA PRO A 161 -14.52 -13.40 1.98
C PRO A 161 -14.62 -11.90 2.24
N PHE A 162 -13.63 -11.16 1.75
CA PHE A 162 -13.79 -9.77 1.32
C PHE A 162 -14.99 -9.55 0.35
N ALA A 163 -15.75 -10.60 -0.01
CA ALA A 163 -16.85 -10.68 -0.96
C ALA A 163 -18.21 -10.25 -0.38
N VAL A 164 -18.27 -9.10 0.27
CA VAL A 164 -19.52 -8.33 0.19
C VAL A 164 -19.32 -7.39 -0.98
N THR A 165 -19.81 -7.80 -2.15
CA THR A 165 -19.61 -7.19 -3.47
C THR A 165 -19.82 -5.66 -3.49
N SER A 166 -20.65 -5.15 -2.56
CA SER A 166 -20.99 -3.73 -2.42
C SER A 166 -19.90 -2.85 -1.78
N ARG A 167 -18.98 -3.40 -0.98
CA ARG A 167 -17.89 -2.60 -0.38
C ARG A 167 -16.69 -2.47 -1.31
N ARG A 168 -16.42 -3.49 -2.13
CA ARG A 168 -15.19 -3.60 -2.95
C ARG A 168 -14.96 -2.51 -3.98
N ALA A 169 -16.03 -1.85 -4.43
CA ALA A 169 -16.00 -0.84 -5.48
C ALA A 169 -15.94 0.60 -4.96
N LYS A 170 -15.87 0.80 -3.64
CA LYS A 170 -15.98 2.13 -3.02
C LYS A 170 -14.61 2.67 -2.62
N PHE A 171 -14.45 3.96 -2.79
CA PHE A 171 -13.40 4.74 -2.16
C PHE A 171 -14.04 5.76 -1.23
N GLU A 172 -13.56 5.83 0.00
CA GLU A 172 -14.06 6.73 1.04
C GLU A 172 -12.95 7.72 1.41
N PRO A 173 -12.99 8.95 0.89
CA PRO A 173 -12.01 9.99 1.24
C PRO A 173 -12.10 10.36 2.73
N TYR A 174 -10.97 10.74 3.33
CA TYR A 174 -10.94 11.30 4.68
C TYR A 174 -11.36 12.77 4.76
#